data_AF-A0A543EA54-F1
#
_entry.id   AF-A0A543EA54-F1
#
_cell.length_a   1.000
_cell.length_b   1.000
_cell.length_c   1.000
_cell.angle_alpha   90.00
_cell.angle_beta   90.00
_cell.angle_gamma   90.00
#
_symmetry.space_group_name_H-M   'P 1'
#
loop_
_entity.id
_entity.type
_entity.pdbx_description
1 polymer ?
#
loop_
_entity_poly.entity_id
_entity_poly.type
_entity_poly.pdbx_seq_one_letter_code
_entity_poly.pdbx_strand_id
1 'polypeptide(L)'
;MKIKLLLLLYLIVCIKTYSQSQRLMGEWILDKIVQPDGKNLEINNPKYSFSLFYKINQDEFVISKQKFKAKFYTDKIILENRTFKYWFEDNYLVLQEGNEISLLLKEGDFIKKFPEFKPKIEVRNNDSLLIANQVIRPIFNHEKSFDDFIIPLMKQENSKDMDDLYFKIEYILTKDNKITSIKILDKRTPQYDTQFVQALMQAEKYFKNPYGINMLVTEENYFLKWYQDLSDKSEKDLYHIIGNGFEYYNNNQFDKAIENLSKLDKLQIKDNRFISRFREGYIKLGISYLAVGKIEQACTNFKKAGGLTDFEVRNYLIDFCK
;
A
#
# COMPACT_ATOMS: atom_id res chain seq x y z
N MET A 1 -17.10 -49.65 -22.53
CA MET A 1 -17.72 -48.30 -22.59
C MET A 1 -17.55 -47.51 -21.28
N LYS A 2 -17.78 -48.10 -20.10
CA LYS A 2 -17.64 -47.41 -18.79
C LYS A 2 -16.24 -46.86 -18.48
N ILE A 3 -15.16 -47.57 -18.80
CA ILE A 3 -13.77 -47.12 -18.54
C ILE A 3 -13.40 -45.89 -19.39
N LYS A 4 -13.78 -45.88 -20.68
CA LYS A 4 -13.56 -44.71 -21.56
C LYS A 4 -14.33 -43.47 -21.09
N LEU A 5 -15.56 -43.65 -20.56
CA LEU A 5 -16.35 -42.57 -19.99
C LEU A 5 -15.74 -42.03 -18.69
N LEU A 6 -15.26 -42.91 -17.81
CA LEU A 6 -14.54 -42.55 -16.57
C LEU A 6 -13.24 -41.80 -16.85
N LEU A 7 -12.46 -42.23 -17.85
CA LEU A 7 -11.26 -41.54 -18.31
C LEU A 7 -11.56 -40.15 -18.88
N LEU A 8 -12.66 -40.01 -19.63
CA LEU A 8 -13.09 -38.73 -20.19
C LEU A 8 -13.52 -37.75 -19.08
N LEU A 9 -14.30 -38.24 -18.10
CA LEU A 9 -14.69 -37.47 -16.91
C LEU A 9 -13.48 -37.05 -16.08
N TYR A 10 -12.51 -37.95 -15.89
CA TYR A 10 -11.27 -37.64 -15.20
C TYR A 10 -10.46 -36.56 -15.93
N LEU A 11 -10.33 -36.65 -17.26
CA LEU A 11 -9.67 -35.63 -18.08
C LEU A 11 -10.36 -34.27 -17.94
N ILE A 12 -11.69 -34.22 -18.00
CA ILE A 12 -12.47 -32.98 -17.88
C ILE A 12 -12.27 -32.33 -16.50
N VAL A 13 -12.23 -33.13 -15.43
CA VAL A 13 -11.96 -32.64 -14.07
C VAL A 13 -10.54 -32.08 -13.98
N CYS A 14 -9.53 -32.79 -14.51
CA CYS A 14 -8.13 -32.33 -14.53
C CYS A 14 -7.94 -31.03 -15.34
N ILE A 15 -8.61 -30.87 -16.48
CA ILE A 15 -8.54 -29.66 -17.29
C ILE A 15 -9.17 -28.47 -16.54
N LYS A 16 -10.31 -28.69 -15.87
CA LYS A 16 -10.98 -27.63 -15.10
C LYS A 16 -10.16 -27.19 -13.88
N THR A 17 -9.57 -28.13 -13.13
CA THR A 17 -8.73 -27.79 -11.98
C THR A 17 -7.45 -27.08 -12.40
N TYR A 18 -6.81 -27.53 -13.48
CA TYR A 18 -5.63 -26.87 -14.02
C TYR A 18 -5.93 -25.46 -14.56
N SER A 19 -7.04 -25.29 -15.28
CA SER A 19 -7.46 -23.98 -15.81
C SER A 19 -7.82 -22.98 -14.70
N GLN A 20 -8.52 -23.40 -13.65
CA GLN A 20 -8.79 -22.54 -12.49
C GLN A 20 -7.50 -22.17 -11.75
N SER A 21 -6.59 -23.13 -11.56
CA SER A 21 -5.28 -22.87 -10.97
C SER A 21 -4.49 -21.86 -11.78
N GLN A 22 -4.51 -21.93 -13.13
CA GLN A 22 -3.83 -20.95 -13.98
C GLN A 22 -4.45 -19.56 -13.88
N ARG A 23 -5.79 -19.46 -13.87
CA ARG A 23 -6.49 -18.16 -13.73
C ARG A 23 -6.13 -17.46 -12.42
N LEU A 24 -5.88 -18.23 -11.35
CA LEU A 24 -5.53 -17.70 -10.03
C LEU A 24 -4.11 -17.10 -9.98
N MET A 25 -3.19 -17.52 -10.85
CA MET A 25 -1.79 -17.10 -10.79
C MET A 25 -1.59 -15.61 -11.12
N GLY A 26 -0.54 -15.01 -10.55
CA GLY A 26 -0.11 -13.63 -10.78
C GLY A 26 -0.47 -12.69 -9.63
N GLU A 27 -0.26 -11.39 -9.85
CA GLU A 27 -0.58 -10.35 -8.87
C GLU A 27 -2.07 -9.99 -8.88
N TRP A 28 -2.61 -9.68 -7.71
CA TRP A 28 -3.99 -9.30 -7.44
C TRP A 28 -4.00 -8.12 -6.47
N ILE A 29 -4.78 -7.10 -6.82
CA ILE A 29 -4.85 -5.82 -6.12
C ILE A 29 -6.18 -5.74 -5.40
N LEU A 30 -6.17 -5.41 -4.12
CA LEU A 30 -7.39 -5.25 -3.34
C LEU A 30 -8.16 -4.00 -3.80
N ASP A 31 -9.40 -4.22 -4.21
CA ASP A 31 -10.37 -3.17 -4.43
C ASP A 31 -10.98 -2.76 -3.09
N LYS A 32 -11.65 -3.70 -2.41
CA LYS A 32 -12.25 -3.51 -1.09
C LYS A 32 -12.53 -4.84 -0.39
N ILE A 33 -12.84 -4.76 0.91
CA ILE A 33 -13.37 -5.86 1.72
C ILE A 33 -14.82 -5.56 2.08
N VAL A 34 -15.68 -6.59 1.99
CA VAL A 34 -17.10 -6.52 2.33
C VAL A 34 -17.49 -7.63 3.32
N GLN A 35 -18.61 -7.43 3.99
CA GLN A 35 -19.29 -8.45 4.79
C GLN A 35 -19.93 -9.51 3.88
N PRO A 36 -20.35 -10.67 4.43
CA PRO A 36 -20.92 -11.75 3.63
C PRO A 36 -22.25 -11.39 2.95
N ASP A 37 -22.95 -10.36 3.44
CA ASP A 37 -24.17 -9.81 2.83
C ASP A 37 -23.88 -8.74 1.75
N GLY A 38 -22.61 -8.50 1.43
CA GLY A 38 -22.15 -7.53 0.45
C GLY A 38 -22.04 -6.10 0.96
N LYS A 39 -22.38 -5.82 2.22
CA LYS A 39 -22.21 -4.47 2.80
C LYS A 39 -20.74 -4.15 3.03
N ASN A 40 -20.41 -2.86 2.93
CA ASN A 40 -19.09 -2.37 3.33
C ASN A 40 -18.84 -2.64 4.82
N LEU A 41 -17.56 -2.72 5.21
CA LEU A 41 -17.17 -2.77 6.61
C LEU A 41 -17.60 -1.50 7.36
N GLU A 42 -17.57 -1.52 8.69
CA GLU A 42 -17.73 -0.31 9.49
C GLU A 42 -16.65 0.72 9.13
N ILE A 43 -17.02 2.00 9.07
CA ILE A 43 -16.14 3.09 8.62
C ILE A 43 -14.88 3.29 9.47
N ASN A 44 -14.85 2.79 10.70
CA ASN A 44 -13.70 2.85 11.59
C ASN A 44 -12.87 1.54 11.58
N ASN A 45 -13.28 0.54 10.79
CA ASN A 45 -12.52 -0.68 10.60
C ASN A 45 -11.22 -0.36 9.85
N PRO A 46 -10.04 -0.80 10.35
CA PRO A 46 -8.75 -0.51 9.72
C PRO A 46 -8.61 -1.09 8.30
N LYS A 47 -9.46 -2.04 7.91
CA LYS A 47 -9.48 -2.65 6.58
C LYS A 47 -10.46 -2.00 5.60
N TYR A 48 -11.17 -0.94 6.00
CA TYR A 48 -12.13 -0.25 5.13
C TYR A 48 -11.45 0.31 3.86
N SER A 49 -10.29 0.95 4.03
CA SER A 49 -9.45 1.46 2.95
C SER A 49 -7.99 1.26 3.32
N PHE A 50 -7.32 0.33 2.65
CA PHE A 50 -5.90 0.07 2.86
C PHE A 50 -5.29 -0.57 1.61
N SER A 51 -3.96 -0.54 1.54
CA SER A 51 -3.21 -1.15 0.45
C SER A 51 -2.98 -2.63 0.73
N LEU A 52 -3.34 -3.49 -0.23
CA LEU A 52 -3.03 -4.91 -0.17
C LEU A 52 -2.84 -5.50 -1.57
N PHE A 53 -1.70 -6.17 -1.73
CA PHE A 53 -1.34 -6.88 -2.94
C PHE A 53 -1.08 -8.34 -2.59
N TYR A 54 -1.67 -9.22 -3.37
CA TYR A 54 -1.48 -10.65 -3.32
C TYR A 54 -0.71 -11.09 -4.56
N LYS A 55 0.30 -11.94 -4.40
CA LYS A 55 0.94 -12.62 -5.53
C LYS A 55 0.80 -14.11 -5.34
N ILE A 56 0.13 -14.76 -6.30
CA ILE A 56 -0.13 -16.19 -6.25
C ILE A 56 0.73 -16.88 -7.33
N ASN A 57 1.57 -17.81 -6.90
CA ASN A 57 2.38 -18.68 -7.76
C ASN A 57 1.90 -20.13 -7.60
N GLN A 58 2.58 -21.10 -8.20
CA GLN A 58 2.13 -22.49 -8.25
C GLN A 58 2.04 -23.16 -6.87
N ASP A 59 2.94 -22.83 -5.96
CA ASP A 59 3.07 -23.41 -4.61
C ASP A 59 3.28 -22.36 -3.51
N GLU A 60 3.13 -21.08 -3.86
CA GLU A 60 3.39 -19.93 -3.00
C GLU A 60 2.25 -18.91 -3.09
N PHE A 61 1.85 -18.38 -1.95
CA PHE A 61 0.97 -17.21 -1.84
C PHE A 61 1.74 -16.14 -1.07
N VAL A 62 2.05 -15.02 -1.72
CA VAL A 62 2.65 -13.85 -1.08
C VAL A 62 1.56 -12.87 -0.64
N ILE A 63 1.55 -12.53 0.65
CA ILE A 63 0.65 -11.55 1.27
C ILE A 63 1.51 -10.47 1.91
N SER A 64 1.34 -9.21 1.52
CA SER A 64 2.10 -8.08 2.11
C SER A 64 3.61 -8.30 2.14
N LYS A 65 4.17 -8.77 1.02
CA LYS A 65 5.60 -9.13 0.85
C LYS A 65 6.06 -10.38 1.62
N GLN A 66 5.23 -10.98 2.47
CA GLN A 66 5.54 -12.24 3.17
C GLN A 66 5.12 -13.45 2.32
N LYS A 67 6.02 -14.40 2.16
CA LYS A 67 5.82 -15.63 1.38
C LYS A 67 5.24 -16.73 2.26
N PHE A 68 4.19 -17.39 1.77
CA PHE A 68 3.59 -18.54 2.41
C PHE A 68 3.57 -19.72 1.44
N LYS A 69 3.93 -20.91 1.93
CA LYS A 69 3.68 -22.14 1.19
C LYS A 69 2.17 -22.35 1.07
N ALA A 70 1.70 -22.64 -0.14
CA ALA A 70 0.29 -22.73 -0.45
C ALA A 70 -0.07 -24.08 -1.08
N LYS A 71 -1.21 -24.63 -0.68
CA LYS A 71 -1.87 -25.76 -1.34
C LYS A 71 -3.16 -25.25 -1.97
N PHE A 72 -3.26 -25.42 -3.28
CA PHE A 72 -4.40 -24.98 -4.07
C PHE A 72 -5.34 -26.14 -4.36
N TYR A 73 -6.62 -25.91 -4.08
CA TYR A 73 -7.72 -26.79 -4.45
C TYR A 73 -8.69 -26.00 -5.33
N THR A 74 -9.74 -26.65 -5.82
CA THR A 74 -10.74 -26.05 -6.73
C THR A 74 -11.45 -24.83 -6.13
N ASP A 75 -11.68 -24.81 -4.81
CA ASP A 75 -12.52 -23.82 -4.12
C ASP A 75 -11.85 -23.22 -2.87
N LYS A 76 -10.61 -23.64 -2.57
CA LYS A 76 -9.89 -23.20 -1.39
C LYS A 76 -8.39 -23.12 -1.59
N ILE A 77 -7.79 -22.19 -0.87
CA ILE A 77 -6.34 -22.02 -0.75
C ILE A 77 -5.98 -22.26 0.71
N ILE A 78 -5.08 -23.21 0.97
CA ILE A 78 -4.62 -23.53 2.32
C ILE A 78 -3.17 -23.08 2.47
N LEU A 79 -2.93 -22.21 3.45
CA LEU A 79 -1.60 -21.83 3.93
C LEU A 79 -1.32 -22.56 5.26
N GLU A 80 -0.15 -22.35 5.86
CA GLU A 80 0.24 -23.03 7.11
C GLU A 80 -0.72 -22.77 8.28
N ASN A 81 -1.23 -21.54 8.40
CA ASN A 81 -2.10 -21.10 9.50
C ASN A 81 -3.39 -20.42 9.05
N ARG A 82 -3.70 -20.46 7.74
CA ARG A 82 -4.84 -19.75 7.14
C ARG A 82 -5.50 -20.59 6.06
N THR A 83 -6.80 -20.41 5.89
CA THR A 83 -7.56 -21.04 4.80
C THR A 83 -8.50 -20.01 4.20
N PHE A 84 -8.44 -19.90 2.88
CA PHE A 84 -9.33 -19.04 2.10
C PHE A 84 -10.27 -19.92 1.31
N LYS A 85 -11.56 -19.61 1.32
CA LYS A 85 -12.43 -20.03 0.21
C LYS A 85 -12.24 -19.04 -0.92
N TYR A 86 -12.31 -19.51 -2.17
CA TYR A 86 -12.23 -18.61 -3.31
C TYR A 86 -13.14 -19.02 -4.45
N TRP A 87 -13.54 -18.01 -5.21
CA TRP A 87 -14.23 -18.16 -6.49
C TRP A 87 -13.94 -16.94 -7.36
N PHE A 88 -14.42 -16.99 -8.60
CA PHE A 88 -14.35 -15.86 -9.51
C PHE A 88 -15.76 -15.35 -9.79
N GLU A 89 -15.91 -14.04 -9.75
CA GLU A 89 -17.16 -13.33 -10.07
C GLU A 89 -16.79 -12.18 -11.00
N ASP A 90 -17.30 -12.23 -12.24
CA ASP A 90 -16.83 -11.39 -13.33
C ASP A 90 -15.28 -11.41 -13.46
N ASN A 91 -14.65 -10.24 -13.30
CA ASN A 91 -13.20 -10.06 -13.33
C ASN A 91 -12.55 -10.14 -11.94
N TYR A 92 -13.33 -10.32 -10.88
CA TYR A 92 -12.83 -10.41 -9.52
C TYR A 92 -12.34 -11.83 -9.20
N LEU A 93 -11.21 -11.90 -8.50
CA LEU A 93 -10.95 -12.97 -7.55
C LEU A 93 -11.62 -12.59 -6.24
N VAL A 94 -12.50 -13.45 -5.76
CA VAL A 94 -13.16 -13.29 -4.48
C VAL A 94 -12.51 -14.25 -3.49
N LEU A 95 -11.96 -13.72 -2.40
CA LEU A 95 -11.37 -14.51 -1.31
C LEU A 95 -12.16 -14.29 -0.02
N GLN A 96 -12.64 -15.37 0.58
CA GLN A 96 -13.30 -15.32 1.88
C GLN A 96 -12.40 -15.93 2.96
N GLU A 97 -12.21 -15.17 4.05
CA GLU A 97 -11.55 -15.61 5.27
C GLU A 97 -12.44 -15.25 6.47
N GLY A 98 -12.99 -16.26 7.14
CA GLY A 98 -14.02 -16.05 8.17
C GLY A 98 -15.25 -15.31 7.60
N ASN A 99 -15.57 -14.16 8.19
CA ASN A 99 -16.71 -13.32 7.81
C ASN A 99 -16.32 -12.13 6.91
N GLU A 100 -15.10 -12.08 6.40
CA GLU A 100 -14.65 -11.03 5.48
C GLU A 100 -14.49 -11.59 4.07
N ILE A 101 -14.92 -10.81 3.08
CA ILE A 101 -14.78 -11.13 1.66
C ILE A 101 -13.94 -10.05 0.99
N SER A 102 -12.75 -10.43 0.53
CA SER A 102 -11.85 -9.58 -0.25
C SER A 102 -12.18 -9.67 -1.73
N LEU A 103 -12.42 -8.51 -2.35
CA LEU A 103 -12.63 -8.36 -3.79
C LEU A 103 -11.33 -7.87 -4.43
N LEU A 104 -10.71 -8.71 -5.27
CA LEU A 104 -9.41 -8.43 -5.87
C LEU A 104 -9.47 -8.42 -7.38
N LEU A 105 -8.72 -7.51 -8.01
CA LEU A 105 -8.62 -7.37 -9.46
C LEU A 105 -7.19 -7.59 -9.93
N LYS A 106 -7.03 -8.04 -11.19
CA LYS A 106 -5.75 -7.97 -11.88
C LYS A 106 -5.39 -6.52 -12.20
N GLU A 107 -4.10 -6.23 -12.38
CA GLU A 107 -3.59 -4.87 -12.69
C GLU A 107 -4.40 -4.17 -13.79
N GLY A 108 -4.61 -4.83 -14.93
CA GLY A 108 -5.34 -4.27 -16.06
C GLY A 108 -6.81 -3.95 -15.75
N ASP A 109 -7.52 -4.85 -15.06
CA ASP A 109 -8.91 -4.63 -14.66
C ASP A 109 -9.03 -3.55 -13.58
N PHE A 110 -8.07 -3.51 -12.66
CA PHE A 110 -8.00 -2.51 -11.61
C PHE A 110 -7.82 -1.11 -12.21
N ILE A 111 -6.87 -0.93 -13.13
CA ILE A 111 -6.63 0.36 -13.80
C ILE A 111 -7.82 0.76 -14.70
N LYS A 112 -8.51 -0.21 -15.31
CA LYS A 112 -9.72 0.05 -16.08
C LYS A 112 -10.83 0.60 -15.18
N LYS A 113 -10.98 0.07 -13.97
CA LYS A 113 -11.96 0.54 -12.97
C LYS A 113 -11.54 1.87 -12.31
N PHE A 114 -10.26 2.03 -12.03
CA PHE A 114 -9.66 3.18 -11.33
C PHE A 114 -8.64 3.89 -12.25
N PRO A 115 -9.12 4.68 -13.23
CA PRO A 115 -8.27 5.29 -14.25
C PRO A 115 -7.26 6.30 -13.70
N GLU A 116 -7.41 6.78 -12.47
CA GLU A 116 -6.43 7.62 -11.77
C GLU A 116 -5.08 6.91 -11.54
N PHE A 117 -5.05 5.57 -11.53
CA PHE A 117 -3.83 4.76 -11.47
C PHE A 117 -3.18 4.53 -12.83
N LYS A 118 -3.79 5.04 -13.92
CA LYS A 118 -3.21 4.89 -15.26
C LYS A 118 -1.77 5.42 -15.26
N PRO A 119 -0.85 4.69 -15.91
CA PRO A 119 0.53 5.16 -16.04
C PRO A 119 0.58 6.52 -16.70
N LYS A 120 1.38 7.42 -16.12
CA LYS A 120 1.69 8.72 -16.72
C LYS A 120 3.06 8.64 -17.37
N ILE A 121 3.22 9.36 -18.49
CA ILE A 121 4.51 9.53 -19.16
C ILE A 121 5.00 10.94 -18.90
N GLU A 122 6.26 11.07 -18.51
CA GLU A 122 6.99 12.33 -18.45
C GLU A 122 8.10 12.32 -19.50
N VAL A 123 8.32 13.44 -20.18
CA VAL A 123 9.43 13.58 -21.13
C VAL A 123 10.54 14.39 -20.46
N ARG A 124 11.73 13.79 -20.28
CA ARG A 124 12.93 14.46 -19.78
C ARG A 124 14.09 14.24 -20.73
N ASN A 125 14.74 15.31 -21.19
CA ASN A 125 15.89 15.23 -22.09
C ASN A 125 15.66 14.35 -23.34
N ASN A 126 14.46 14.43 -23.93
CA ASN A 126 13.98 13.61 -25.04
C ASN A 126 13.74 12.11 -24.75
N ASP A 127 13.92 11.66 -23.51
CA ASP A 127 13.52 10.33 -23.08
C ASP A 127 12.08 10.33 -22.54
N SER A 128 11.30 9.34 -22.96
CA SER A 128 9.97 9.07 -22.38
C SER A 128 10.12 8.19 -21.15
N LEU A 129 9.67 8.70 -20.01
CA LEU A 129 9.75 8.05 -18.71
C LEU A 129 8.35 7.67 -18.22
N LEU A 130 8.16 6.40 -17.90
CA LEU A 130 6.98 5.91 -17.21
C LEU A 130 7.05 6.32 -15.74
N ILE A 131 6.09 7.08 -15.23
CA ILE A 131 6.08 7.47 -13.81
C ILE A 131 5.57 6.29 -12.99
N ALA A 132 6.39 5.80 -12.06
CA ALA A 132 5.99 4.78 -11.11
C ALA A 132 4.90 5.30 -10.16
N ASN A 133 3.96 4.44 -9.78
CA ASN A 133 2.94 4.69 -8.79
C ASN A 133 2.70 3.44 -7.93
N GLN A 134 1.72 3.46 -7.03
CA GLN A 134 1.48 2.33 -6.13
C GLN A 134 1.06 1.04 -6.85
N VAL A 135 0.55 1.11 -8.09
CA VAL A 135 0.15 -0.05 -8.93
C VAL A 135 1.21 -0.36 -9.99
N ILE A 136 1.60 0.64 -10.78
CA ILE A 136 2.63 0.53 -11.83
C ILE A 136 3.99 0.82 -11.21
N ARG A 137 4.74 -0.23 -10.84
CA ARG A 137 5.97 -0.08 -10.06
C ARG A 137 7.04 -1.10 -10.44
N PRO A 138 8.31 -0.83 -10.10
CA PRO A 138 9.35 -1.84 -10.21
C PRO A 138 9.03 -3.07 -9.36
N ILE A 139 9.49 -4.23 -9.83
CA ILE A 139 9.46 -5.47 -9.04
C ILE A 139 10.82 -5.63 -8.37
N PHE A 140 10.83 -5.74 -7.04
CA PHE A 140 12.03 -6.06 -6.28
C PHE A 140 12.10 -7.56 -5.98
N ASN A 141 12.98 -8.28 -6.69
CA ASN A 141 13.13 -9.73 -6.60
C ASN A 141 14.23 -10.13 -5.62
N HIS A 142 13.94 -10.01 -4.33
CA HIS A 142 14.80 -10.45 -3.24
C HIS A 142 13.98 -11.24 -2.20
N GLU A 143 14.66 -12.00 -1.33
CA GLU A 143 13.99 -12.71 -0.23
C GLU A 143 13.39 -11.75 0.81
N LYS A 144 14.03 -10.59 0.99
CA LYS A 144 13.60 -9.48 1.84
C LYS A 144 12.86 -8.43 1.03
N SER A 145 12.02 -7.63 1.70
CA SER A 145 11.52 -6.38 1.12
C SER A 145 12.68 -5.43 0.78
N PHE A 146 12.43 -4.43 -0.07
CA PHE A 146 13.44 -3.41 -0.38
C PHE A 146 13.92 -2.70 0.90
N ASP A 147 12.98 -2.28 1.75
CA ASP A 147 13.25 -1.62 3.03
C ASP A 147 14.13 -2.50 3.94
N ASP A 148 13.75 -3.77 4.13
CA ASP A 148 14.49 -4.73 4.95
C ASP A 148 15.85 -5.12 4.35
N PHE A 149 16.03 -4.94 3.04
CA PHE A 149 17.30 -5.16 2.36
C PHE A 149 18.26 -3.98 2.58
N ILE A 150 17.80 -2.74 2.47
CA ILE A 150 18.67 -1.56 2.55
C ILE A 150 18.99 -1.15 3.99
N ILE A 151 18.07 -1.32 4.94
CA ILE A 151 18.23 -0.88 6.33
C ILE A 151 19.53 -1.41 6.97
N PRO A 152 19.89 -2.71 6.82
CA PRO A 152 21.14 -3.25 7.38
C PRO A 152 22.42 -2.74 6.72
N LEU A 153 22.33 -2.15 5.52
CA LEU A 153 23.48 -1.61 4.76
C LEU A 153 23.84 -0.18 5.21
N MET A 154 23.00 0.44 6.04
CA MET A 154 23.16 1.82 6.49
C MET A 154 23.45 1.87 7.99
N LYS A 155 24.23 2.85 8.41
CA LYS A 155 24.49 3.10 9.83
C LYS A 155 23.26 3.75 10.44
N GLN A 156 22.71 3.13 11.48
CA GLN A 156 21.61 3.69 12.24
C GLN A 156 22.08 4.95 13.00
N GLU A 157 21.32 6.02 12.85
CA GLU A 157 21.53 7.27 13.58
C GLU A 157 20.67 7.28 14.85
N ASN A 158 21.08 8.04 15.86
CA ASN A 158 20.27 8.23 17.06
C ASN A 158 19.18 9.27 16.76
N SER A 159 17.94 8.99 17.16
CA SER A 159 16.78 9.89 16.97
C SER A 159 17.00 11.30 17.52
N LYS A 160 17.81 11.43 18.57
CA LYS A 160 18.22 12.72 19.15
C LYS A 160 18.92 13.63 18.15
N ASP A 161 19.71 13.03 17.28
CA ASP A 161 20.57 13.72 16.31
C ASP A 161 19.85 13.94 14.96
N MET A 162 18.58 13.50 14.84
CA MET A 162 17.81 13.60 13.59
C MET A 162 16.99 14.89 13.56
N ASP A 163 17.42 15.88 12.80
CA ASP A 163 16.65 17.12 12.57
C ASP A 163 15.71 17.02 11.38
N ASP A 164 16.09 16.32 10.32
CA ASP A 164 15.20 16.03 9.19
C ASP A 164 14.66 14.59 9.29
N LEU A 165 13.33 14.46 9.33
CA LEU A 165 12.63 13.17 9.46
C LEU A 165 11.92 12.74 8.18
N TYR A 166 12.28 13.37 7.08
CA TYR A 166 11.77 13.05 5.76
C TYR A 166 12.92 12.98 4.78
N PHE A 167 12.90 11.98 3.92
CA PHE A 167 13.85 11.81 2.83
C PHE A 167 13.09 11.43 1.58
N LYS A 168 13.45 12.06 0.46
CA LYS A 168 12.87 11.79 -0.85
C LYS A 168 13.94 11.72 -1.90
N ILE A 169 13.89 10.67 -2.70
CA ILE A 169 14.82 10.45 -3.80
C ILE A 169 14.04 10.02 -5.04
N GLU A 170 14.50 10.47 -6.20
CA GLU A 170 14.07 9.94 -7.48
C GLU A 170 15.25 9.34 -8.25
N TYR A 171 14.97 8.33 -9.05
CA TYR A 171 15.94 7.71 -9.95
C TYR A 171 15.24 7.12 -11.17
N ILE A 172 16.01 6.88 -12.24
CA ILE A 172 15.52 6.20 -13.44
C ILE A 172 15.92 4.73 -13.36
N LEU A 173 14.93 3.84 -13.32
CA LEU A 173 15.12 2.42 -13.59
C LEU A 173 14.92 2.16 -15.09
N THR A 174 16.00 1.89 -15.80
CA THR A 174 15.94 1.69 -17.25
C THR A 174 15.17 0.42 -17.61
N LYS A 175 14.75 0.32 -18.87
CA LYS A 175 14.17 -0.92 -19.43
C LYS A 175 15.09 -2.15 -19.29
N ASP A 176 16.39 -1.91 -19.19
CA ASP A 176 17.43 -2.94 -19.02
C ASP A 176 17.75 -3.21 -17.53
N ASN A 177 16.93 -2.68 -16.61
CA ASN A 177 17.05 -2.84 -15.16
C ASN A 177 18.32 -2.20 -14.56
N LYS A 178 18.73 -1.05 -15.09
CA LYS A 178 19.83 -0.24 -14.53
C LYS A 178 19.31 0.99 -13.81
N ILE A 179 19.91 1.32 -12.68
CA ILE A 179 19.60 2.53 -11.93
C ILE A 179 20.51 3.65 -12.44
N THR A 180 19.90 4.76 -12.84
CA THR A 180 20.59 5.92 -13.41
C THR A 180 19.93 7.21 -12.92
N SER A 181 20.58 8.36 -13.17
CA SER A 181 20.00 9.69 -12.93
C SER A 181 19.42 9.89 -11.52
N ILE A 182 20.12 9.38 -10.52
CA ILE A 182 19.72 9.47 -9.12
C ILE A 182 19.76 10.94 -8.68
N LYS A 183 18.66 11.41 -8.09
CA LYS A 183 18.53 12.77 -7.56
C LYS A 183 17.83 12.74 -6.21
N ILE A 184 18.51 13.24 -5.19
CA ILE A 184 17.91 13.45 -3.87
C ILE A 184 17.12 14.76 -3.93
N LEU A 185 15.83 14.67 -3.66
CA LEU A 185 14.88 15.80 -3.70
C LEU A 185 14.78 16.47 -2.33
N ASP A 186 14.62 15.65 -1.27
CA ASP A 186 14.59 16.08 0.12
C ASP A 186 15.71 15.35 0.86
N LYS A 187 16.72 16.13 1.30
CA LYS A 187 17.92 15.62 1.96
C LYS A 187 17.67 15.38 3.44
N ARG A 188 18.47 14.49 4.04
CA ARG A 188 18.43 14.22 5.48
C ARG A 188 19.74 14.56 6.18
N THR A 189 20.76 13.73 6.01
CA THR A 189 22.13 14.03 6.45
C THR A 189 23.08 13.63 5.32
N PRO A 190 24.22 14.31 5.13
CA PRO A 190 25.18 13.92 4.09
C PRO A 190 25.60 12.44 4.18
N GLN A 191 25.66 11.91 5.41
CA GLN A 191 25.97 10.50 5.66
C GLN A 191 24.81 9.60 5.20
N TYR A 192 23.58 9.86 5.64
CA TYR A 192 22.40 9.07 5.26
C TYR A 192 22.19 9.10 3.74
N ASP A 193 22.21 10.28 3.15
CA ASP A 193 22.06 10.52 1.71
C ASP A 193 23.04 9.67 0.90
N THR A 194 24.32 9.67 1.30
CA THR A 194 25.38 8.89 0.64
C THR A 194 25.16 7.39 0.81
N GLN A 195 24.84 6.94 2.02
CA GLN A 195 24.63 5.52 2.33
C GLN A 195 23.38 4.96 1.63
N PHE A 196 22.31 5.75 1.53
CA PHE A 196 21.10 5.35 0.82
C PHE A 196 21.39 5.14 -0.66
N VAL A 197 22.09 6.07 -1.31
CA VAL A 197 22.49 5.92 -2.73
C VAL A 197 23.36 4.67 -2.92
N GLN A 198 24.32 4.42 -2.03
CA GLN A 198 25.16 3.22 -2.09
C GLN A 198 24.34 1.93 -1.91
N ALA A 199 23.40 1.90 -0.96
CA ALA A 199 22.51 0.77 -0.73
C ALA A 199 21.57 0.53 -1.92
N LEU A 200 21.01 1.60 -2.51
CA LEU A 200 20.19 1.55 -3.72
C LEU A 200 20.97 0.95 -4.90
N MET A 201 22.23 1.36 -5.11
CA MET A 201 23.08 0.79 -6.16
C MET A 201 23.38 -0.70 -5.92
N GLN A 202 23.56 -1.13 -4.66
CA GLN A 202 23.71 -2.55 -4.33
C GLN A 202 22.42 -3.36 -4.58
N ALA A 203 21.26 -2.71 -4.45
CA ALA A 203 19.95 -3.29 -4.69
C ALA A 203 19.61 -3.44 -6.19
N GLU A 204 20.30 -2.72 -7.08
CA GLU A 204 20.03 -2.68 -8.54
C GLU A 204 19.78 -4.06 -9.16
N LYS A 205 20.65 -5.03 -8.84
CA LYS A 205 20.59 -6.39 -9.41
C LYS A 205 19.28 -7.14 -9.11
N TYR A 206 18.52 -6.71 -8.12
CA TYR A 206 17.25 -7.32 -7.74
C TYR A 206 16.04 -6.59 -8.34
N PHE A 207 16.20 -5.37 -8.85
CA PHE A 207 15.12 -4.65 -9.50
C PHE A 207 14.82 -5.21 -10.89
N LYS A 208 13.53 -5.25 -11.21
CA LYS A 208 13.00 -5.54 -12.54
C LYS A 208 11.98 -4.49 -12.95
N ASN A 209 12.16 -3.96 -14.15
CA ASN A 209 11.21 -3.12 -14.85
C ASN A 209 10.45 -3.98 -15.87
N PRO A 210 9.20 -4.38 -15.59
CA PRO A 210 8.45 -5.25 -16.49
C PRO A 210 7.81 -4.51 -17.69
N TYR A 211 7.90 -3.18 -17.76
CA TYR A 211 7.11 -2.37 -18.69
C TYR A 211 7.84 -2.00 -19.99
N GLY A 212 9.11 -2.39 -20.15
CA GLY A 212 9.87 -2.19 -21.39
C GLY A 212 10.20 -0.72 -21.74
N ILE A 213 9.88 0.23 -20.87
CA ILE A 213 10.14 1.67 -21.00
C ILE A 213 10.86 2.12 -19.74
N ASN A 214 11.81 3.06 -19.84
CA ASN A 214 12.48 3.64 -18.68
C ASN A 214 11.46 4.19 -17.69
N MET A 215 11.65 3.92 -16.41
CA MET A 215 10.72 4.29 -15.35
C MET A 215 11.34 5.32 -14.41
N LEU A 216 10.63 6.41 -14.16
CA LEU A 216 10.94 7.33 -13.08
C LEU A 216 10.35 6.76 -11.79
N VAL A 217 11.22 6.44 -10.84
CA VAL A 217 10.85 5.89 -9.53
C VAL A 217 11.12 6.95 -8.47
N THR A 218 10.18 7.09 -7.54
CA THR A 218 10.31 7.95 -6.37
C THR A 218 10.17 7.11 -5.12
N GLU A 219 11.13 7.23 -4.21
CA GLU A 219 11.12 6.56 -2.91
C GLU A 219 11.10 7.63 -1.82
N GLU A 220 10.27 7.39 -0.80
CA GLU A 220 10.07 8.28 0.33
C GLU A 220 10.29 7.51 1.63
N ASN A 221 11.08 8.07 2.53
CA ASN A 221 11.30 7.51 3.87
C ASN A 221 10.90 8.51 4.94
N TYR A 222 10.20 8.00 5.96
CA TYR A 222 9.72 8.74 7.11
C TYR A 222 10.43 8.21 8.36
N PHE A 223 11.03 9.10 9.15
CA PHE A 223 11.79 8.72 10.33
C PHE A 223 11.05 9.07 11.61
N LEU A 224 11.20 8.20 12.60
CA LEU A 224 10.61 8.41 13.91
C LEU A 224 11.56 9.26 14.77
N LYS A 225 10.99 10.26 15.44
CA LYS A 225 11.64 10.96 16.56
C LYS A 225 10.85 10.73 17.83
N TRP A 226 11.50 10.39 18.92
CA TRP A 226 10.79 10.14 20.17
C TRP A 226 10.38 11.45 20.84
N TYR A 227 9.28 11.42 21.60
CA TYR A 227 8.74 12.61 22.26
C TYR A 227 9.77 13.32 23.15
N GLN A 228 10.57 12.55 23.90
CA GLN A 228 11.61 13.08 24.77
C GLN A 228 12.77 13.75 24.03
N ASP A 229 12.92 13.44 22.74
CA ASP A 229 13.97 14.00 21.88
C ASP A 229 13.50 15.26 21.13
N LEU A 230 12.22 15.63 21.28
CA LEU A 230 11.66 16.86 20.71
C LEU A 230 12.04 18.06 21.59
N SER A 231 12.51 19.13 20.94
CA SER A 231 12.75 20.42 21.59
C SER A 231 11.68 21.45 21.25
N ASP A 232 11.07 21.35 20.05
CA ASP A 232 10.05 22.28 19.60
C ASP A 232 8.69 22.03 20.28
N LYS A 233 8.02 23.12 20.65
CA LYS A 233 6.73 23.06 21.33
C LYS A 233 5.62 22.58 20.40
N SER A 234 5.58 23.05 19.16
CA SER A 234 4.55 22.64 18.19
C SER A 234 4.68 21.15 17.86
N GLU A 235 5.91 20.63 17.76
CA GLU A 235 6.17 19.19 17.60
C GLU A 235 5.67 18.37 18.79
N LYS A 236 5.88 18.84 20.03
CA LYS A 236 5.31 18.19 21.22
C LYS A 236 3.79 18.25 21.24
N ASP A 237 3.22 19.38 20.87
CA ASP A 237 1.77 19.57 20.78
C ASP A 237 1.17 18.61 19.73
N LEU A 238 1.85 18.36 18.60
CA LEU A 238 1.45 17.33 17.64
C LEU A 238 1.33 15.95 18.29
N TYR A 239 2.32 15.54 19.08
CA TYR A 239 2.31 14.23 19.75
C TYR A 239 1.15 14.12 20.74
N HIS A 240 0.86 15.18 21.48
CA HIS A 240 -0.29 15.21 22.38
C HIS A 240 -1.63 15.20 21.64
N ILE A 241 -1.76 15.98 20.57
CA ILE A 241 -2.97 16.01 19.73
C ILE A 241 -3.24 14.64 19.12
N ILE A 242 -2.22 14.02 18.53
CA ILE A 242 -2.32 12.70 17.92
C ILE A 242 -2.60 11.63 18.97
N GLY A 243 -1.83 11.59 20.07
CA GLY A 243 -1.98 10.59 21.12
C GLY A 243 -3.40 10.58 21.72
N ASN A 244 -3.86 11.73 22.22
CA ASN A 244 -5.18 11.84 22.82
C ASN A 244 -6.30 11.66 21.77
N GLY A 245 -6.11 12.20 20.56
CA GLY A 245 -7.08 12.06 19.47
C GLY A 245 -7.27 10.60 19.05
N PHE A 246 -6.19 9.83 19.00
CA PHE A 246 -6.22 8.42 18.63
C PHE A 246 -6.82 7.57 19.74
N GLU A 247 -6.55 7.90 21.00
CA GLU A 247 -7.21 7.26 22.14
C GLU A 247 -8.74 7.45 22.08
N TYR A 248 -9.21 8.68 21.88
CA TYR A 248 -10.64 8.95 21.72
C TYR A 248 -11.23 8.20 20.51
N TYR A 249 -10.54 8.20 19.37
CA TYR A 249 -10.97 7.46 18.18
C TYR A 249 -11.08 5.95 18.44
N ASN A 250 -10.06 5.34 19.05
CA ASN A 250 -10.04 3.90 19.30
C ASN A 250 -11.11 3.47 20.32
N ASN A 251 -11.54 4.40 21.18
CA ASN A 251 -12.65 4.22 22.12
C ASN A 251 -14.02 4.65 21.55
N ASN A 252 -14.12 4.90 20.24
CA ASN A 252 -15.32 5.37 19.54
C ASN A 252 -15.92 6.68 20.12
N GLN A 253 -15.12 7.50 20.79
CA GLN A 253 -15.49 8.83 21.29
C GLN A 253 -15.27 9.88 20.20
N PHE A 254 -16.00 9.76 19.08
CA PHE A 254 -15.72 10.51 17.86
C PHE A 254 -15.82 12.03 18.03
N ASP A 255 -16.77 12.56 18.81
CA ASP A 255 -16.85 14.00 19.07
C ASP A 255 -15.60 14.55 19.77
N LYS A 256 -15.03 13.81 20.74
CA LYS A 256 -13.78 14.19 21.41
C LYS A 256 -12.57 14.03 20.49
N ALA A 257 -12.56 12.99 19.66
CA ALA A 257 -11.53 12.82 18.64
C ALA A 257 -11.53 14.00 17.67
N ILE A 258 -12.71 14.48 17.24
CA ILE A 258 -12.87 15.67 16.41
C ILE A 258 -12.35 16.93 17.13
N GLU A 259 -12.79 17.17 18.36
CA GLU A 259 -12.36 18.32 19.16
C GLU A 259 -10.82 18.39 19.23
N ASN A 260 -10.18 17.23 19.39
CA ASN A 260 -8.75 17.19 19.56
C ASN A 260 -7.98 17.23 18.23
N LEU A 261 -8.29 16.34 17.29
CA LEU A 261 -7.59 16.23 16.00
C LEU A 261 -7.81 17.44 15.09
N SER A 262 -8.92 18.19 15.21
CA SER A 262 -9.11 19.44 14.46
C SER A 262 -8.08 20.52 14.79
N LYS A 263 -7.33 20.37 15.89
CA LYS A 263 -6.23 21.27 16.26
C LYS A 263 -5.01 21.09 15.35
N LEU A 264 -4.93 20.01 14.56
CA LEU A 264 -3.81 19.77 13.62
C LEU A 264 -3.62 20.95 12.66
N ASP A 265 -4.70 21.54 12.16
CA ASP A 265 -4.66 22.68 11.23
C ASP A 265 -4.06 23.96 11.83
N LYS A 266 -3.89 24.03 13.15
CA LYS A 266 -3.34 25.19 13.85
C LYS A 266 -1.84 25.05 14.14
N LEU A 267 -1.26 23.88 13.91
CA LEU A 267 0.15 23.62 14.20
C LEU A 267 1.03 24.25 13.13
N GLN A 268 2.03 25.01 13.55
CA GLN A 268 3.05 25.59 12.67
C GLN A 268 4.32 24.74 12.69
N ILE A 269 4.22 23.53 12.14
CA ILE A 269 5.36 22.62 11.97
C ILE A 269 5.85 22.79 10.53
N LYS A 270 7.16 22.93 10.33
CA LYS A 270 7.75 23.01 8.98
C LYS A 270 7.28 21.82 8.14
N ASP A 271 6.84 22.09 6.91
CA ASP A 271 6.23 21.09 6.04
C ASP A 271 7.17 19.90 5.77
N ASN A 272 6.57 18.71 5.73
CA ASN A 272 7.11 17.37 5.43
C ASN A 272 7.73 16.54 6.58
N ARG A 273 8.29 17.13 7.65
CA ARG A 273 8.99 16.34 8.69
C ARG A 273 8.08 15.32 9.41
N PHE A 274 6.82 15.65 9.62
CA PHE A 274 5.83 14.80 10.32
C PHE A 274 4.62 14.45 9.45
N ILE A 275 4.79 14.48 8.12
CA ILE A 275 3.67 14.33 7.18
C ILE A 275 2.91 13.01 7.37
N SER A 276 3.58 11.92 7.73
CA SER A 276 2.92 10.64 8.04
C SER A 276 1.96 10.76 9.24
N ARG A 277 2.36 11.46 10.30
CA ARG A 277 1.51 11.70 11.48
C ARG A 277 0.32 12.60 11.14
N PHE A 278 0.54 13.66 10.35
CA PHE A 278 -0.54 14.51 9.88
C PHE A 278 -1.53 13.71 9.02
N ARG A 279 -1.05 12.90 8.08
CA ARG A 279 -1.86 12.02 7.24
C ARG A 279 -2.72 11.08 8.07
N GLU A 280 -2.14 10.32 8.99
CA GLU A 280 -2.91 9.44 9.90
C GLU A 280 -3.93 10.22 10.73
N GLY A 281 -3.55 11.40 11.23
CA GLY A 281 -4.42 12.32 11.96
C GLY A 281 -5.63 12.75 11.15
N TYR A 282 -5.42 13.18 9.90
CA TYR A 282 -6.48 13.58 8.99
C TYR A 282 -7.37 12.42 8.57
N ILE A 283 -6.85 11.20 8.40
CA ILE A 283 -7.65 10.01 8.13
C ILE A 283 -8.62 9.75 9.30
N LYS A 284 -8.09 9.67 10.53
CA LYS A 284 -8.92 9.40 11.73
C LYS A 284 -9.88 10.54 12.03
N LEU A 285 -9.50 11.78 11.78
CA LEU A 285 -10.39 12.94 11.86
C LEU A 285 -11.53 12.83 10.83
N GLY A 286 -11.20 12.46 9.59
CA GLY A 286 -12.18 12.22 8.53
C GLY A 286 -13.19 11.14 8.90
N ILE A 287 -12.72 9.99 9.39
CA ILE A 287 -13.57 8.90 9.87
C ILE A 287 -14.44 9.35 11.05
N SER A 288 -13.88 10.11 11.99
CA SER A 288 -14.64 10.63 13.13
C SER A 288 -15.77 11.55 12.68
N TYR A 289 -15.51 12.42 11.69
CA TYR A 289 -16.54 13.24 11.07
C TYR A 289 -17.63 12.42 10.37
N LEU A 290 -17.28 11.35 9.64
CA LEU A 290 -18.26 10.43 9.06
C LEU A 290 -19.15 9.81 10.15
N ALA A 291 -18.56 9.37 11.25
CA ALA A 291 -19.27 8.72 12.34
C ALA A 291 -20.34 9.62 13.00
N VAL A 292 -20.15 10.95 12.94
CA VAL A 292 -21.12 11.93 13.46
C VAL A 292 -21.94 12.61 12.35
N GLY A 293 -21.93 12.06 11.12
CA GLY A 293 -22.74 12.54 10.00
C GLY A 293 -22.25 13.81 9.30
N LYS A 294 -21.00 14.24 9.55
CA LYS A 294 -20.38 15.47 9.00
C LYS A 294 -19.57 15.16 7.73
N ILE A 295 -20.27 14.80 6.65
CA ILE A 295 -19.65 14.27 5.42
C ILE A 295 -18.70 15.28 4.74
N GLU A 296 -19.09 16.55 4.61
CA GLU A 296 -18.26 17.56 3.94
C GLU A 296 -16.92 17.79 4.66
N GLN A 297 -16.95 17.84 5.99
CA GLN A 297 -15.75 17.94 6.82
C GLN A 297 -14.91 16.68 6.70
N ALA A 298 -15.52 15.50 6.65
CA ALA A 298 -14.80 14.25 6.44
C ALA A 298 -14.02 14.27 5.12
N CYS A 299 -14.70 14.63 4.02
CA CYS A 299 -14.12 14.69 2.70
C CYS A 299 -12.98 15.71 2.58
N THR A 300 -13.12 16.85 3.26
CA THR A 300 -12.04 17.84 3.34
C THR A 300 -10.78 17.24 3.99
N ASN A 301 -10.95 16.47 5.08
CA ASN A 301 -9.82 15.85 5.76
C ASN A 301 -9.21 14.67 4.99
N PHE A 302 -10.03 13.84 4.33
CA PHE A 302 -9.49 12.80 3.45
C PHE A 302 -8.66 13.39 2.32
N LYS A 303 -9.10 14.50 1.71
CA LYS A 303 -8.34 15.21 0.65
C LYS A 303 -7.03 15.84 1.15
N LYS A 304 -6.92 16.15 2.45
CA LYS A 304 -5.65 16.57 3.08
C LYS A 304 -4.71 15.38 3.30
N ALA A 305 -5.25 14.22 3.64
CA ALA A 305 -4.48 13.00 3.86
C ALA A 305 -3.96 12.38 2.55
N GLY A 306 -4.76 12.39 1.49
CA GLY A 306 -4.41 11.78 0.21
C GLY A 306 -5.49 11.95 -0.86
N GLY A 307 -5.28 11.33 -2.01
CA GLY A 307 -6.20 11.38 -3.15
C GLY A 307 -6.75 10.01 -3.53
N LEU A 308 -7.41 9.93 -4.69
CA LEU A 308 -7.93 8.67 -5.22
C LEU A 308 -6.83 7.63 -5.54
N THR A 309 -5.59 8.08 -5.72
CA THR A 309 -4.42 7.22 -5.92
C THR A 309 -3.83 6.68 -4.61
N ASP A 310 -4.38 7.05 -3.46
CA ASP A 310 -3.93 6.61 -2.14
C ASP A 310 -4.92 5.58 -1.57
N PHE A 311 -4.48 4.31 -1.47
CA PHE A 311 -5.32 3.21 -0.99
C PHE A 311 -5.85 3.41 0.44
N GLU A 312 -5.21 4.22 1.29
CA GLU A 312 -5.65 4.43 2.68
C GLU A 312 -6.87 5.36 2.79
N VAL A 313 -7.14 6.17 1.76
CA VAL A 313 -8.29 7.09 1.72
C VAL A 313 -9.23 6.87 0.55
N ARG A 314 -8.79 6.19 -0.51
CA ARG A 314 -9.54 6.04 -1.76
C ARG A 314 -10.97 5.57 -1.53
N ASN A 315 -11.19 4.49 -0.76
CA ASN A 315 -12.53 3.92 -0.61
C ASN A 315 -13.45 4.89 0.15
N TYR A 316 -12.94 5.66 1.12
CA TYR A 316 -13.71 6.73 1.73
C TYR A 316 -14.07 7.84 0.74
N LEU A 317 -13.13 8.25 -0.10
CA LEU A 317 -13.37 9.26 -1.12
C LEU A 317 -14.43 8.81 -2.15
N ILE A 318 -14.36 7.56 -2.60
CA ILE A 318 -15.31 6.99 -3.56
C ILE A 318 -16.71 6.86 -2.96
N ASP A 319 -16.80 6.37 -1.72
CA ASP A 319 -18.07 6.05 -1.09
C ASP A 319 -18.79 7.31 -0.57
N PHE A 320 -18.06 8.32 -0.10
CA PHE A 320 -18.64 9.45 0.63
C PHE A 320 -18.43 10.84 -0.01
N CYS A 321 -17.48 11.01 -0.93
CA CYS A 321 -16.98 12.34 -1.33
C CYS A 321 -17.19 12.69 -2.80
N LYS A 322 -18.28 12.20 -3.38
CA LYS A 322 -18.66 12.41 -4.79
C LYS A 322 -18.91 13.87 -5.13
#